data_AF-Q3LAE9-F1
#
_entry.id   AF-Q3LAE9-F1
#
_cell.length_a   1.000
_cell.length_b   1.000
_cell.length_c   1.000
_cell.angle_alpha   90.00
_cell.angle_beta   90.00
_cell.angle_gamma   90.00
#
_symmetry.space_group_name_H-M   'P 1'
#
loop_
_entity.id
_entity.type
_entity.pdbx_description
1 polymer ?
#
loop_
_entity_poly.entity_id
_entity_poly.type
_entity_poly.pdbx_seq_one_letter_code
_entity_poly.pdbx_strand_id
1 'polypeptide(L)'
;LLYLLDETNNPLMTIKTMGHQWYWSYEYSDFMNIEFDAYMIPSNELNLGDYRLLETDHHLILPMKTNTRVIVSSTDVIHSWTVPSLGVKVDAIPGRLNQLMLYSSKPGLYY
;
A
#
# COMPACT_ATOMS: atom_id res chain seq x y z
N LEU A 1 18.35 13.52 6.21
CA LEU A 1 17.43 12.60 5.50
C LEU A 1 16.24 12.22 6.37
N LEU A 2 16.44 11.67 7.57
CA LEU A 2 15.35 11.33 8.50
C LEU A 2 14.28 12.42 8.64
N TYR A 3 14.67 13.63 9.04
CA TYR A 3 13.73 14.75 9.21
C TYR A 3 13.01 15.17 7.92
N LEU A 4 13.61 14.97 6.75
CA LEU A 4 12.98 15.29 5.46
C LEU A 4 11.89 14.28 5.10
N LEU A 5 12.04 13.02 5.54
CA LEU A 5 11.04 11.97 5.33
C LEU A 5 9.88 12.10 6.33
N ASP A 6 10.16 12.57 7.54
CA ASP A 6 9.14 12.82 8.58
C ASP A 6 8.34 14.12 8.36
N GLU A 7 8.82 15.03 7.49
CA GLU A 7 8.06 16.21 7.11
C GLU A 7 6.76 15.80 6.38
N THR A 8 5.64 15.99 7.06
CA THR A 8 4.31 15.73 6.53
C THR A 8 3.91 16.87 5.59
N ASN A 9 4.30 16.74 4.32
CA ASN A 9 3.78 17.59 3.25
C ASN A 9 2.27 17.40 3.14
N ASN A 10 1.52 18.50 2.94
CA ASN A 10 0.07 18.48 2.71
C ASN A 10 -0.32 17.41 1.69
N PRO A 11 -0.89 16.26 2.11
CA PRO A 11 -1.25 15.21 1.17
C PRO A 11 -2.43 15.66 0.31
N LEU A 12 -2.42 15.25 -0.93
CA LEU A 12 -3.55 15.45 -1.86
C LEU A 12 -4.53 14.28 -1.83
N MET A 13 -4.11 13.15 -1.25
CA MET A 13 -4.88 11.93 -1.14
C MET A 13 -4.44 11.16 0.11
N THR A 14 -5.40 10.54 0.79
CA THR A 14 -5.18 9.60 1.89
C THR A 14 -5.73 8.24 1.50
N ILE A 15 -4.91 7.22 1.71
CA ILE A 15 -5.34 5.82 1.65
C ILE A 15 -5.09 5.17 3.02
N LYS A 16 -5.93 4.20 3.34
CA LYS A 16 -5.73 3.33 4.49
C LYS A 16 -5.47 1.92 4.01
N THR A 17 -4.49 1.28 4.62
CA THR A 17 -4.01 -0.06 4.29
C THR A 17 -4.09 -0.91 5.54
N MET A 18 -4.89 -1.97 5.47
CA MET A 18 -5.13 -2.89 6.57
C MET A 18 -4.48 -4.24 6.25
N GLY A 19 -3.59 -4.69 7.13
CA GLY A 19 -3.03 -6.03 7.07
C GLY A 19 -3.99 -7.05 7.69
N HIS A 20 -4.14 -8.18 7.01
CA HIS A 20 -4.88 -9.34 7.46
C HIS A 20 -4.00 -10.58 7.32
N GLN A 21 -4.40 -11.70 7.93
CA GLN A 21 -3.76 -12.98 7.68
C GLN A 21 -3.81 -13.34 6.18
N TRP A 22 -2.68 -13.09 5.53
CA TRP A 22 -2.33 -13.41 4.14
C TRP A 22 -2.99 -12.59 3.04
N TYR A 23 -3.46 -11.37 3.34
CA TYR A 23 -3.89 -10.40 2.33
C TYR A 23 -3.86 -8.97 2.87
N TRP A 24 -4.06 -8.00 1.98
CA TRP A 24 -4.16 -6.59 2.33
C TRP A 24 -5.50 -6.03 1.86
N SER A 25 -6.11 -5.17 2.67
CA SER A 25 -7.29 -4.39 2.27
C SER A 25 -6.89 -2.93 2.12
N TYR A 26 -7.41 -2.28 1.09
CA TYR A 26 -7.14 -0.88 0.78
C TYR A 26 -8.43 -0.08 0.76
N GLU A 27 -8.42 1.07 1.42
CA GLU A 27 -9.56 1.98 1.54
C GLU A 27 -9.14 3.37 1.08
N TYR A 28 -9.84 3.91 0.07
CA TYR A 28 -9.67 5.28 -0.41
C TYR A 28 -10.60 6.22 0.37
N SER A 29 -10.16 6.61 1.57
CA SER A 29 -11.00 7.34 2.54
C SER A 29 -11.45 8.74 2.06
N ASP A 30 -10.75 9.37 1.13
CA ASP A 30 -11.11 10.68 0.58
C ASP A 30 -12.15 10.62 -0.57
N PHE A 31 -12.44 9.43 -1.08
CA PHE A 31 -13.38 9.20 -2.19
C PHE A 31 -14.57 8.36 -1.74
N MET A 32 -15.45 7.97 -2.68
CA MET A 32 -16.76 7.29 -2.46
C MET A 32 -16.67 5.91 -1.77
N ASN A 33 -16.16 5.83 -0.53
CA ASN A 33 -15.99 4.61 0.27
C ASN A 33 -15.53 3.42 -0.58
N ILE A 34 -14.50 3.62 -1.41
CA ILE A 34 -13.95 2.56 -2.24
C ILE A 34 -13.03 1.74 -1.35
N GLU A 35 -13.40 0.49 -1.14
CA GLU A 35 -12.64 -0.51 -0.38
C GLU A 35 -12.56 -1.80 -1.19
N PHE A 36 -11.40 -2.45 -1.16
CA PHE A 36 -11.20 -3.75 -1.80
C PHE A 36 -10.08 -4.54 -1.11
N ASP A 37 -10.14 -5.85 -1.26
CA ASP A 37 -9.11 -6.78 -0.81
C ASP A 37 -8.17 -7.15 -1.96
N ALA A 38 -6.89 -7.30 -1.65
CA ALA A 38 -5.84 -7.72 -2.57
C ALA A 38 -5.22 -9.03 -2.08
N TYR A 39 -5.51 -10.11 -2.80
CA TYR A 39 -4.98 -11.45 -2.58
C TYR A 39 -3.92 -11.78 -3.62
N MET A 40 -2.90 -12.54 -3.20
CA MET A 40 -1.90 -13.07 -4.14
C MET A 40 -2.56 -14.07 -5.11
N ILE A 41 -2.31 -13.90 -6.40
CA ILE A 41 -2.82 -14.83 -7.42
C ILE A 41 -2.14 -16.20 -7.27
N PRO A 42 -2.90 -17.30 -7.15
CA PRO A 42 -2.35 -18.65 -7.11
C PRO A 42 -1.50 -18.97 -8.35
N SER A 43 -0.42 -19.72 -8.18
CA SER A 43 0.54 -19.97 -9.28
C SER A 43 -0.05 -20.70 -10.50
N ASN A 44 -1.17 -21.43 -10.32
CA ASN A 44 -1.92 -22.10 -11.38
C ASN A 44 -2.88 -21.19 -12.15
N GLU A 45 -3.11 -19.97 -11.66
CA GLU A 45 -4.02 -18.97 -12.24
C GLU A 45 -3.26 -17.79 -12.89
N LEU A 46 -1.92 -17.80 -12.81
CA LEU A 46 -1.07 -16.79 -13.42
C LEU A 46 -1.10 -16.87 -14.96
N ASN A 47 -1.11 -15.70 -15.60
CA ASN A 47 -0.97 -15.58 -17.05
C ASN A 47 0.50 -15.63 -17.47
N LEU A 48 0.73 -15.84 -18.77
CA LEU A 48 2.08 -15.79 -19.33
C LEU A 48 2.65 -14.38 -19.21
N GLY A 49 3.70 -14.22 -18.42
CA GLY A 49 4.37 -12.94 -18.16
C GLY A 49 4.21 -12.43 -16.74
N ASP A 50 3.26 -12.98 -15.98
CA ASP A 50 3.00 -12.61 -14.59
C ASP A 50 4.13 -13.07 -13.65
N TYR A 51 4.37 -12.32 -12.59
CA TYR A 51 5.38 -12.65 -11.59
C TYR A 51 4.83 -13.53 -10.48
N ARG A 52 5.37 -14.75 -10.39
CA ARG A 52 5.06 -15.69 -9.31
C ARG A 52 5.37 -15.10 -7.94
N LEU A 53 4.39 -15.18 -7.02
CA LEU A 53 4.43 -14.64 -5.65
C LEU A 53 4.41 -13.11 -5.52
N LEU A 54 4.20 -12.38 -6.62
CA LEU A 54 4.14 -10.91 -6.59
C LEU A 54 2.80 -10.38 -7.10
N GLU A 55 2.18 -11.03 -8.09
CA GLU A 55 0.87 -10.56 -8.58
C GLU A 55 -0.23 -10.69 -7.54
N THR A 56 -1.11 -9.68 -7.52
CA THR A 56 -2.36 -9.69 -6.77
C THR A 56 -3.55 -9.55 -7.71
N ASP A 57 -4.71 -10.04 -7.28
CA ASP A 57 -5.97 -9.94 -8.02
C ASP A 57 -6.43 -8.49 -8.22
N HIS A 58 -6.20 -7.63 -7.22
CA HIS A 58 -6.44 -6.20 -7.27
C HIS A 58 -5.17 -5.41 -6.97
N HIS A 59 -4.93 -4.36 -7.75
CA HIS A 59 -3.82 -3.43 -7.53
C HIS A 59 -4.30 -2.15 -6.84
N LEU A 60 -3.52 -1.69 -5.87
CA LEU A 60 -3.65 -0.34 -5.35
C LEU A 60 -3.22 0.67 -6.42
N ILE A 61 -4.19 1.39 -6.98
CA ILE A 61 -3.94 2.40 -8.01
C ILE A 61 -3.74 3.77 -7.36
N LEU A 62 -2.62 4.42 -7.65
CA LEU A 62 -2.31 5.76 -7.15
C LEU A 62 -1.90 6.69 -8.29
N PRO A 63 -2.28 7.98 -8.23
CA PRO A 63 -1.82 8.97 -9.20
C PRO A 63 -0.31 9.21 -9.02
N MET A 64 0.44 9.17 -10.13
CA MET A 64 1.85 9.55 -10.13
C MET A 64 2.01 11.05 -9.85
N LYS A 65 3.17 11.43 -9.30
CA LYS A 65 3.53 12.81 -8.95
C LYS A 65 2.58 13.48 -7.95
N THR A 66 1.90 12.68 -7.15
CA THR A 66 0.97 13.12 -6.11
C THR A 66 1.46 12.64 -4.75
N ASN A 67 1.56 13.57 -3.79
CA ASN A 67 1.84 13.23 -2.40
C ASN A 67 0.63 12.52 -1.80
N THR A 68 0.76 11.22 -1.57
CA THR A 68 -0.29 10.37 -1.00
C THR A 68 0.09 10.00 0.43
N ARG A 69 -0.78 10.29 1.41
CA ARG A 69 -0.63 9.78 2.77
C ARG A 69 -1.12 8.34 2.81
N VAL A 70 -0.31 7.43 3.33
CA VAL A 70 -0.71 6.04 3.58
C VAL A 70 -0.80 5.83 5.08
N ILE A 71 -1.97 5.40 5.55
CA ILE A 71 -2.21 5.02 6.94
C ILE A 71 -2.21 3.50 7.01
N VAL A 72 -1.26 2.92 7.74
CA VAL A 72 -1.04 1.48 7.82
C VAL A 72 -1.42 0.97 9.21
N SER A 73 -2.24 -0.09 9.26
CA SER A 73 -2.59 -0.82 10.49
C SER A 73 -2.93 -2.27 10.17
N SER A 74 -3.33 -3.05 11.17
CA SER A 74 -3.73 -4.45 11.04
C SER A 74 -5.00 -4.72 11.83
N THR A 75 -5.80 -5.68 11.40
CA THR A 75 -6.97 -6.16 12.15
C THR A 75 -6.68 -7.36 13.04
N ASP A 76 -5.55 -8.06 12.84
CA ASP A 76 -5.25 -9.31 13.52
C ASP A 76 -3.87 -9.35 14.21
N VAL A 77 -2.82 -9.72 13.50
CA VAL A 77 -1.44 -9.85 13.97
C VAL A 77 -0.57 -8.77 13.33
N ILE A 78 0.70 -8.70 13.71
CA ILE A 78 1.62 -7.72 13.13
C ILE A 78 1.96 -8.15 11.70
N HIS A 79 1.83 -7.22 10.75
CA HIS A 79 2.34 -7.33 9.38
C HIS A 79 3.30 -6.16 9.10
N SER A 80 3.89 -6.12 7.91
CA SER A 80 4.73 -4.99 7.49
C SER A 80 4.45 -4.65 6.03
N TRP A 81 3.91 -3.46 5.78
CA TRP A 81 3.62 -2.98 4.44
C TRP A 81 4.89 -2.36 3.85
N THR A 82 5.36 -2.92 2.74
CA THR A 82 6.68 -2.60 2.16
C THR A 82 6.56 -2.48 0.65
N VAL A 83 7.15 -1.41 0.09
CA VAL A 83 7.37 -1.23 -1.36
C VAL A 83 8.80 -0.74 -1.54
N PRO A 84 9.78 -1.64 -1.73
CA PRO A 84 11.21 -1.30 -1.67
C PRO A 84 11.63 -0.26 -2.72
N SER A 85 11.03 -0.34 -3.92
CA SER A 85 11.28 0.57 -5.03
C SER A 85 10.87 2.02 -4.74
N LEU A 86 9.95 2.23 -3.79
CA LEU A 86 9.55 3.55 -3.29
C LEU A 86 10.25 3.90 -1.96
N GLY A 87 11.14 3.03 -1.46
CA GLY A 87 11.90 3.24 -0.23
C GLY A 87 11.05 3.18 1.04
N VAL A 88 9.90 2.50 1.00
CA VAL A 88 8.94 2.46 2.12
C VAL A 88 8.89 1.08 2.76
N LYS A 89 8.91 1.09 4.10
CA LYS A 89 8.56 -0.04 4.96
C LYS A 89 7.94 0.48 6.25
N VAL A 90 6.73 0.03 6.56
CA VAL A 90 6.02 0.42 7.79
C VAL A 90 5.26 -0.76 8.36
N ASP A 91 5.39 -0.96 9.67
CA ASP A 91 4.69 -2.03 10.36
C ASP A 91 3.20 -1.74 10.51
N ALA A 92 2.38 -2.74 10.21
CA ALA A 92 0.95 -2.78 10.42
C ALA A 92 0.69 -3.42 11.78
N ILE A 93 0.40 -2.60 12.79
CA ILE A 93 0.26 -3.05 14.18
C ILE A 93 -1.22 -2.92 14.60
N PRO A 94 -1.86 -4.01 15.09
CA PRO A 94 -3.23 -3.95 15.57
C PRO A 94 -3.41 -2.88 16.65
N GLY A 95 -4.43 -2.04 16.48
CA GLY A 95 -4.73 -0.94 17.42
C GLY A 95 -3.81 0.29 17.30
N ARG A 96 -2.90 0.34 16.31
CA ARG A 96 -2.04 1.51 16.04
C ARG A 96 -2.15 1.92 14.58
N LEU A 97 -2.33 3.22 14.35
CA LEU A 97 -2.29 3.83 13.01
C LEU A 97 -0.89 4.42 12.78
N ASN A 98 -0.09 3.78 11.93
CA ASN A 98 1.15 4.37 11.44
C ASN A 98 0.87 5.15 10.16
N GLN A 99 1.59 6.25 9.93
CA GLN A 99 1.44 7.05 8.71
C GLN A 99 2.78 7.26 8.03
N LEU A 100 2.75 7.37 6.71
CA LEU A 100 3.88 7.75 5.88
C LEU A 100 3.40 8.52 4.65
N MET A 101 4.34 9.21 3.99
CA MET A 101 4.09 9.89 2.71
C MET A 101 4.68 9.07 1.56
N LEU A 102 3.86 8.79 0.56
CA LEU A 102 4.24 8.08 -0.66
C LEU A 102 4.23 9.04 -1.85
N TYR A 103 5.27 8.96 -2.68
CA TYR A 103 5.38 9.73 -3.92
C TYR A 103 6.06 8.88 -4.99
N SER A 104 5.38 8.68 -6.12
CA SER A 104 6.01 8.09 -7.31
C SER A 104 6.29 9.17 -8.36
N SER A 105 7.53 9.23 -8.85
CA SER A 105 7.92 10.18 -9.90
C SER A 105 7.61 9.68 -11.32
N LYS A 106 7.35 8.37 -11.48
CA LYS A 106 7.15 7.70 -12.77
C LYS A 106 5.91 6.80 -12.71
N PRO A 107 5.22 6.57 -13.86
CA PRO A 107 4.23 5.52 -13.93
C PRO A 107 4.91 4.15 -13.89
N GLY A 108 4.20 3.15 -13.37
CA GLY A 108 4.65 1.77 -13.36
C GLY A 108 3.87 0.93 -12.37
N LEU A 109 4.19 -0.36 -12.36
CA LEU A 109 3.76 -1.30 -11.33
C LEU A 109 4.92 -1.49 -10.36
N TYR A 110 4.64 -1.34 -9.07
CA TYR A 110 5.62 -1.41 -8.00
C TYR A 110 5.20 -2.53 -7.06
N TYR A 111 6.14 -3.45 -6.81
CA TYR A 111 6.02 -4.51 -5.82
C TYR A 111 6.98 -4.23 -4.64
#